data_AF-A0A0N4TH99-F1
#
_entry.id   AF-A0A0N4TH99-F1
#
_cell.length_a   1.000
_cell.length_b   1.000
_cell.length_c   1.000
_cell.angle_alpha   90.00
_cell.angle_beta   90.00
_cell.angle_gamma   90.00
#
_symmetry.space_group_name_H-M   'P 1'
#
loop_
_entity.id
_entity.type
_entity.pdbx_description
1 polymer ?
#
loop_
_entity_poly.entity_id
_entity_poly.type
_entity_poly.pdbx_seq_one_letter_code
_entity_poly.pdbx_strand_id
1 'polypeptide(L)'
;MYSHDGCPDILQYMKDVVRLQNIIHSLQLVKFSRLMQKSSFDKDLTKNIRLFISGSAPLSTVLWEDFKQRTGHEILERYGMTEAAVITTNPYNDRRKGSVGKILPGGNVNFFSPLSYSIQTITSFLCLPALSFL
;
A
#
# COMPACT_ATOMS: atom_id res chain seq x y z
N MET A 1 -15.91 27.97 11.59
CA MET A 1 -16.40 26.60 11.35
C MET A 1 -15.21 25.68 11.55
N TYR A 2 -14.96 25.29 12.80
CA TYR A 2 -13.83 24.45 13.18
C TYR A 2 -14.23 22.99 13.00
N SER A 3 -13.46 22.24 12.22
CA SER A 3 -13.63 20.80 12.06
C SER A 3 -13.39 20.13 13.41
N HIS A 4 -14.32 19.26 13.81
CA HIS A 4 -14.13 18.30 14.90
C HIS A 4 -12.83 17.52 14.68
N ASP A 5 -12.15 17.22 15.77
CA ASP A 5 -10.88 16.50 15.88
C ASP A 5 -9.66 17.37 15.57
N GLY A 6 -8.71 17.47 16.52
CA GLY A 6 -7.49 18.28 16.44
C GLY A 6 -6.48 17.88 15.35
N CYS A 7 -6.94 17.29 14.25
CA CYS A 7 -6.17 17.00 13.06
C CYS A 7 -6.28 18.19 12.08
N PRO A 8 -5.17 18.82 11.66
CA PRO A 8 -5.22 19.90 10.69
C PRO A 8 -5.92 19.46 9.39
N ASP A 9 -6.68 20.39 8.78
CA ASP A 9 -7.36 20.15 7.50
C ASP A 9 -6.37 19.54 6.50
N ILE A 10 -6.74 18.42 5.86
CA ILE A 10 -5.81 17.64 5.04
C ILE A 10 -5.28 18.45 3.84
N LEU A 11 -6.08 19.39 3.33
CA LEU A 11 -5.64 20.29 2.27
C LEU A 11 -4.67 21.34 2.82
N GLN A 12 -4.90 21.88 4.01
CA GLN A 12 -3.95 22.76 4.67
C GLN A 12 -2.63 22.04 4.96
N TYR A 13 -2.68 20.83 5.51
CA TYR A 13 -1.50 19.98 5.69
C TYR A 13 -0.74 19.79 4.37
N MET A 14 -1.44 19.52 3.26
CA MET A 14 -0.83 19.40 1.94
C MET A 14 -0.16 20.71 1.47
N LYS A 15 -0.78 21.87 1.72
CA LYS A 15 -0.16 23.17 1.40
C LYS A 15 1.11 23.40 2.20
N ASP A 16 1.12 23.02 3.48
CA ASP A 16 2.28 23.15 4.36
C ASP A 16 3.41 22.20 3.92
N VAL A 17 3.04 20.99 3.53
CA VAL A 17 3.91 19.98 2.91
C VAL A 17 4.56 20.52 1.64
N VAL A 18 3.78 21.13 0.73
CA VAL A 18 4.28 21.67 -0.54
C VAL A 18 5.23 22.87 -0.30
N ARG A 19 5.00 23.65 0.75
CA ARG A 19 5.88 24.76 1.13
C ARG A 19 7.30 24.32 1.50
N LEU A 20 7.48 23.08 1.96
CA LEU A 20 8.77 22.61 2.47
C LEU A 20 9.76 22.13 1.38
N GLN A 21 9.38 22.12 0.09
CA GLN A 21 10.18 21.71 -1.09
C GLN A 21 10.83 20.30 -1.01
N ASN A 22 10.77 19.54 -2.12
CA ASN A 22 11.45 18.24 -2.33
C ASN A 22 11.01 17.04 -1.47
N ILE A 23 9.73 16.91 -1.11
CA ILE A 23 9.30 15.83 -0.21
C ILE A 23 8.63 14.66 -0.96
N ILE A 24 8.98 13.44 -0.55
CA ILE A 24 8.27 12.19 -0.83
C ILE A 24 7.13 12.10 0.19
N HIS A 25 5.88 12.06 -0.27
CA HIS A 25 4.73 12.04 0.63
C HIS A 25 4.08 10.66 0.70
N SER A 26 4.08 10.09 1.91
CA SER A 26 3.27 8.93 2.25
C SER A 26 1.93 9.36 2.82
N LEU A 27 0.85 8.97 2.17
CA LEU A 27 -0.52 9.21 2.62
C LEU A 27 -1.27 7.87 2.70
N GLN A 28 -2.21 7.79 3.64
CA GLN A 28 -3.16 6.69 3.70
C GLN A 28 -4.25 6.85 2.65
N LEU A 29 -4.82 5.74 2.19
CA LEU A 29 -5.89 5.73 1.19
C LEU A 29 -7.07 6.67 1.51
N VAL A 30 -7.55 6.66 2.76
CA VAL A 30 -8.67 7.51 3.22
C VAL A 30 -8.35 9.00 3.07
N LYS A 31 -7.06 9.37 3.10
CA LYS A 31 -6.63 10.77 2.87
C LYS A 31 -6.66 11.12 1.38
N PHE A 32 -6.33 10.19 0.48
CA PHE A 32 -6.43 10.42 -0.97
C PHE A 32 -7.88 10.66 -1.40
N SER A 33 -8.82 9.83 -0.95
CA SER A 33 -10.24 10.00 -1.31
C SER A 33 -10.80 11.36 -0.83
N ARG A 34 -10.43 11.80 0.39
CA ARG A 34 -10.81 13.12 0.91
C ARG A 34 -10.13 14.28 0.17
N LEU A 35 -8.85 14.13 -0.19
CA LEU A 35 -8.14 15.15 -0.99
C LEU A 35 -8.77 15.33 -2.35
N MET A 36 -9.17 14.24 -3.01
CA MET A 36 -9.83 14.28 -4.32
C MET A 36 -11.21 14.98 -4.28
N GLN A 37 -11.84 15.12 -3.12
CA GLN A 37 -13.09 15.89 -2.99
C GLN A 37 -12.86 17.41 -2.93
N LYS A 38 -11.63 17.89 -2.70
CA LYS A 38 -11.32 19.33 -2.62
C LYS A 38 -11.02 19.87 -4.00
N SER A 39 -11.81 20.81 -4.52
CA SER A 39 -11.62 21.40 -5.87
C SER A 39 -10.24 22.03 -6.10
N SER A 40 -9.61 22.55 -5.05
CA SER A 40 -8.27 23.15 -5.06
C SER A 40 -7.10 22.17 -5.00
N PHE A 41 -7.38 20.85 -4.96
CA PHE A 41 -6.34 19.83 -5.10
C PHE A 41 -6.10 19.53 -6.59
N ASP A 42 -5.13 20.20 -7.20
CA ASP A 42 -4.89 20.14 -8.64
C ASP A 42 -3.40 19.96 -8.99
N LYS A 43 -3.10 19.99 -10.28
CA LYS A 43 -1.74 19.88 -10.82
C LYS A 43 -0.83 21.01 -10.34
N ASP A 44 -1.35 22.23 -10.17
CA ASP A 44 -0.53 23.38 -9.77
C ASP A 44 -0.10 23.28 -8.31
N LEU A 45 -1.00 22.83 -7.43
CA LEU A 45 -0.67 22.55 -6.03
C LEU A 45 0.34 21.40 -5.92
N THR A 46 0.27 20.40 -6.80
CA THR A 46 1.07 19.18 -6.71
C THR A 46 2.36 19.20 -7.54
N LYS A 47 2.64 20.25 -8.32
CA LYS A 47 3.75 20.30 -9.28
C LYS A 47 5.14 20.04 -8.69
N ASN A 48 5.37 20.40 -7.43
CA ASN A 48 6.66 20.26 -6.75
C ASN A 48 6.78 18.95 -5.95
N ILE A 49 5.73 18.12 -5.94
CA ILE A 49 5.76 16.83 -5.26
C ILE A 49 6.41 15.80 -6.18
N ARG A 50 7.38 15.05 -5.65
CA ARG A 50 8.16 14.09 -6.44
C ARG A 50 7.60 12.69 -6.45
N LEU A 51 6.87 12.32 -5.39
CA LEU A 51 6.34 10.97 -5.22
C LEU A 51 5.18 10.98 -4.23
N PHE A 52 4.06 10.39 -4.66
CA PHE A 52 2.95 10.02 -3.81
C PHE A 52 3.05 8.53 -3.48
N ILE A 53 2.97 8.19 -2.20
CA ILE A 53 2.97 6.81 -1.72
C ILE A 53 1.63 6.54 -1.04
N SER A 54 0.98 5.44 -1.42
CA SER A 54 -0.18 4.90 -0.73
C SER A 54 0.21 3.67 0.09
N GLY A 55 -0.42 3.51 1.24
CA GLY A 55 -0.35 2.32 2.06
C GLY A 55 -1.57 2.17 2.96
N SER A 56 -1.54 1.15 3.82
CA SER A 56 -2.55 0.82 4.84
C SER A 56 -3.91 0.31 4.34
N ALA A 57 -4.30 0.55 3.08
CA ALA A 57 -5.50 -0.04 2.48
C ALA A 57 -5.37 -0.16 0.95
N PRO A 58 -6.08 -1.10 0.31
CA PRO A 58 -6.03 -1.29 -1.15
C PRO A 58 -6.53 -0.06 -1.91
N LEU A 59 -5.70 0.50 -2.79
CA LEU A 59 -6.05 1.62 -3.64
C LEU A 59 -6.94 1.16 -4.80
N SER A 60 -8.14 1.73 -4.87
CA SER A 60 -9.04 1.52 -6.00
C SER A 60 -8.39 2.00 -7.30
N THR A 61 -8.53 1.20 -8.36
CA THR A 61 -8.08 1.54 -9.71
C THR A 61 -8.72 2.83 -10.22
N VAL A 62 -10.00 3.07 -9.88
CA VAL A 62 -10.73 4.29 -10.24
C VAL A 62 -10.08 5.51 -9.58
N LEU A 63 -9.83 5.44 -8.28
CA LEU A 63 -9.19 6.54 -7.54
C LEU A 63 -7.77 6.84 -8.07
N TRP A 64 -7.03 5.80 -8.47
CA TRP A 64 -5.73 5.95 -9.10
C TRP A 64 -5.83 6.72 -10.42
N GLU A 65 -6.76 6.34 -11.28
CA GLU A 65 -6.98 6.96 -12.59
C GLU A 65 -7.41 8.42 -12.46
N ASP A 66 -8.40 8.70 -11.59
CA ASP A 66 -8.86 10.06 -11.31
C ASP A 66 -7.72 10.94 -10.78
N PHE A 67 -6.91 10.39 -9.86
CA PHE A 67 -5.76 11.09 -9.30
C PHE A 67 -4.73 11.43 -10.38
N LYS A 68 -4.41 10.47 -11.26
CA LYS A 68 -3.47 10.66 -12.37
C LYS A 68 -3.99 11.69 -13.36
N GLN A 69 -5.26 11.62 -13.72
CA GLN A 69 -5.89 12.57 -14.64
C GLN A 69 -5.83 14.00 -14.08
N ARG A 70 -6.11 14.15 -12.79
CA ARG A 70 -6.22 15.47 -12.15
C ARG A 70 -4.89 16.12 -11.82
N THR A 71 -3.93 15.35 -11.34
CA THR A 71 -2.65 15.86 -10.84
C THR A 71 -1.49 15.66 -11.81
N GLY A 72 -1.63 14.75 -12.78
CA GLY A 72 -0.54 14.27 -13.64
C GLY A 72 0.43 13.32 -12.93
N HIS A 73 0.25 13.05 -11.64
CA HIS A 73 1.11 12.18 -10.84
C HIS A 73 0.56 10.77 -10.76
N GLU A 74 1.46 9.80 -10.63
CA GLU A 74 1.08 8.44 -10.28
C GLU A 74 1.34 8.19 -8.79
N ILE A 75 0.53 7.31 -8.20
CA ILE A 75 0.68 6.87 -6.82
C ILE A 75 1.56 5.62 -6.81
N LEU A 76 2.41 5.45 -5.80
CA LEU A 76 3.20 4.25 -5.59
C LEU A 76 2.61 3.50 -4.40
N GLU A 77 1.96 2.36 -4.67
CA GLU A 77 1.41 1.50 -3.61
C GLU A 77 2.50 0.68 -2.92
N ARG A 78 2.39 0.57 -1.60
CA ARG A 78 3.23 -0.30 -0.77
C ARG A 78 2.37 -1.01 0.25
N TYR A 79 2.77 -2.23 0.59
CA TYR A 79 2.20 -2.94 1.72
C TYR A 79 3.22 -3.03 2.84
N GLY A 80 2.71 -2.86 4.05
CA GLY A 80 3.48 -2.93 5.27
C GLY A 80 2.58 -3.19 6.46
N MET A 81 3.20 -3.62 7.55
CA MET A 81 2.59 -3.83 8.85
C MET A 81 3.39 -3.03 9.88
N THR A 82 2.79 -2.68 11.01
CA THR A 82 3.52 -1.97 12.07
C THR A 82 4.74 -2.77 12.54
N GLU A 83 4.59 -4.09 12.57
CA GLU A 83 5.56 -5.07 13.05
C GLU A 83 6.72 -5.32 12.08
N ALA A 84 6.51 -5.08 10.78
CA ALA A 84 7.47 -5.40 9.72
C ALA A 84 7.82 -4.20 8.83
N ALA A 85 7.39 -2.99 9.23
CA ALA A 85 7.47 -1.78 8.43
C ALA A 85 6.93 -2.02 7.00
N VAL A 86 7.61 -1.51 5.97
CA VAL A 86 7.26 -1.77 4.57
C VAL A 86 7.79 -3.15 4.17
N ILE A 87 6.92 -4.02 3.65
CA ILE A 87 7.23 -5.38 3.23
C ILE A 87 7.37 -5.46 1.71
N THR A 88 6.43 -4.85 0.99
CA THR A 88 6.41 -4.85 -0.48
C THR A 88 6.28 -3.44 -1.04
N THR A 89 6.81 -3.25 -2.24
CA THR A 89 6.71 -1.99 -2.98
C THR A 89 6.41 -2.22 -4.45
N ASN A 90 5.48 -1.43 -4.99
CA ASN A 90 5.27 -1.30 -6.42
C ASN A 90 6.53 -0.68 -7.06
N PRO A 91 7.02 -1.18 -8.22
CA PRO A 91 8.14 -0.59 -8.95
C PRO A 91 7.96 0.90 -9.21
N TYR A 92 9.03 1.68 -9.12
CA TYR A 92 8.96 3.14 -9.23
C TYR A 92 8.58 3.64 -10.64
N ASN A 93 9.13 3.02 -11.70
CA ASN A 93 8.91 3.43 -13.09
C ASN A 93 7.71 2.72 -13.73
N ASP A 94 7.52 1.43 -13.47
CA ASP A 94 6.51 0.59 -14.15
C ASP A 94 5.39 0.17 -13.21
N ARG A 95 4.74 1.17 -12.59
CA ARG A 95 3.74 0.96 -11.54
C ARG A 95 2.55 0.15 -12.05
N ARG A 96 2.14 -0.86 -11.29
CA ARG A 96 1.00 -1.73 -11.61
C ARG A 96 -0.19 -1.36 -10.74
N LYS A 97 -1.28 -0.88 -11.34
CA LYS A 97 -2.53 -0.55 -10.62
C LYS A 97 -3.07 -1.78 -9.87
N GLY A 98 -3.50 -1.61 -8.62
CA GLY A 98 -4.04 -2.69 -7.78
C GLY A 98 -2.98 -3.69 -7.30
N SER A 99 -1.69 -3.32 -7.33
CA SER A 99 -0.60 -4.16 -6.85
C SER A 99 0.27 -3.39 -5.86
N VAL A 100 0.56 -4.04 -4.74
CA VAL A 100 1.56 -3.57 -3.76
C VAL A 100 2.99 -3.93 -4.17
N GLY A 101 3.15 -4.60 -5.31
CA GLY A 101 4.43 -4.94 -5.92
C GLY A 101 5.17 -6.10 -5.27
N LYS A 102 6.51 -6.07 -5.39
CA LYS A 102 7.39 -7.16 -4.98
C LYS A 102 7.91 -6.93 -3.56
N ILE A 103 8.32 -8.02 -2.93
CA ILE A 103 9.02 -7.99 -1.65
C ILE A 103 10.30 -7.15 -1.74
N LEU A 104 10.58 -6.39 -0.68
CA LEU A 104 11.83 -5.66 -0.59
C LEU A 104 13.03 -6.62 -0.45
N PRO A 105 14.22 -6.22 -0.92
CA PRO A 105 15.44 -7.02 -0.74
C PRO A 105 15.67 -7.40 0.72
N GLY A 106 15.96 -8.67 0.98
CA GLY A 106 16.17 -9.20 2.33
C GLY A 106 14.88 -9.64 3.07
N GLY A 107 13.70 -9.36 2.52
CA GLY A 107 12.44 -9.85 3.07
C GLY A 107 12.12 -11.30 2.65
N ASN A 108 11.32 -11.98 3.46
CA ASN A 108 10.70 -13.26 3.12
C ASN A 108 9.19 -13.22 3.44
N VAL A 109 8.35 -13.68 2.52
CA VAL A 109 6.90 -13.79 2.70
C VAL A 109 6.49 -15.22 2.40
N ASN A 110 5.81 -15.85 3.36
CA ASN A 110 5.30 -17.21 3.23
C ASN A 110 3.77 -17.18 3.23
N PHE A 111 3.18 -17.93 2.32
CA PHE A 111 1.73 -18.14 2.29
C PHE A 111 1.41 -19.41 3.06
N PHE A 112 0.61 -19.29 4.11
CA PHE A 112 0.12 -20.44 4.87
C PHE A 112 -1.35 -20.68 4.51
N SER A 113 -1.65 -21.87 3.99
CA SER A 113 -3.03 -22.33 3.84
C SER A 113 -3.46 -23.09 5.11
N PRO A 114 -4.68 -22.91 5.62
CA PRO A 114 -5.18 -23.73 6.73
C PRO A 114 -5.28 -25.23 6.37
N LEU A 115 -5.34 -25.58 5.07
CA LEU A 115 -5.30 -26.97 4.60
C LEU A 115 -3.88 -27.58 4.58
N SER A 116 -2.81 -26.77 4.70
CA SER A 116 -1.43 -27.29 4.77
C SER A 116 -1.19 -28.13 6.03
N TYR A 117 -1.95 -27.88 7.11
CA TYR A 117 -1.86 -28.64 8.36
C TYR A 117 -2.47 -30.04 8.25
N SER A 118 -3.50 -30.24 7.42
CA SER A 118 -4.13 -31.56 7.28
C SER A 118 -3.29 -32.51 6.42
N ILE A 119 -2.60 -32.00 5.40
CA ILE A 119 -1.75 -32.83 4.53
C ILE A 119 -0.53 -33.34 5.31
N GLN A 120 0.13 -32.51 6.14
CA GLN A 120 1.26 -32.99 6.97
C GLN A 120 0.82 -34.05 8.00
N THR A 121 -0.38 -33.93 8.58
CA THR A 121 -0.89 -34.90 9.55
C THR A 121 -1.31 -36.22 8.89
N ILE A 122 -1.92 -36.19 7.70
CA ILE A 122 -2.36 -37.41 6.98
C ILE A 122 -1.19 -38.15 6.35
N THR A 123 -0.18 -37.46 5.82
CA THR A 123 0.99 -38.12 5.21
C THR A 123 1.87 -38.83 6.25
N SER A 124 1.80 -38.41 7.52
CA SER A 124 2.53 -39.05 8.63
C SER A 124 1.85 -40.33 9.16
N PHE A 125 0.54 -40.50 8.92
CA PHE A 125 -0.23 -41.68 9.35
C PHE A 125 -0.28 -42.81 8.30
N LEU A 126 0.02 -42.53 7.03
CA LEU A 126 0.00 -43.51 5.94
C LEU A 126 1.39 -44.06 5.57
N CYS A 127 2.45 -43.66 6.27
CA CYS A 127 3.82 -44.13 6.08
C CYS A 127 4.37 -44.88 7.32
N LEU A 128 3.54 -45.72 7.96
CA LEU A 128 4.07 -46.82 8.77
C LEU A 128 4.42 -47.98 7.81
N PRO A 129 5.68 -48.40 7.68
CA PRO A 129 6.04 -49.53 6.85
C PRO A 129 5.39 -50.79 7.41
N ALA A 130 4.75 -51.56 6.54
CA ALA A 130 4.26 -52.89 6.83
C ALA A 130 5.39 -53.72 7.46
N LEU A 131 5.19 -54.14 8.71
CA LEU A 131 5.97 -55.21 9.34
C LEU A 131 5.92 -56.43 8.42
N SER A 132 7.05 -56.74 7.80
CA SER A 132 7.29 -58.04 7.19
C SER A 132 7.73 -58.97 8.32
N PHE A 133 6.78 -59.76 8.83
CA PHE A 133 7.06 -60.94 9.64
C PHE A 133 7.74 -61.99 8.77
N LEU A 134 9.00 -62.30 9.10
CA LEU A 134 9.54 -63.67 9.16
C LEU A 134 10.24 -63.81 10.51
#